data_AF-A0A957JQQ1-F1
#
_entry.id   AF-A0A957JQQ1-F1
#
_cell.length_a   1.000
_cell.length_b   1.000
_cell.length_c   1.000
_cell.angle_alpha   90.00
_cell.angle_beta   90.00
_cell.angle_gamma   90.00
#
_symmetry.space_group_name_H-M   'P 1'
#
loop_
_entity.id
_entity.type
_entity.pdbx_description
1 polymer ?
#
loop_
_entity_poly.entity_id
_entity_poly.type
_entity_poly.pdbx_seq_one_letter_code
_entity_poly.pdbx_strand_id
1 'polypeptide(L)' 'MSLPELIVFFLVVFLLFRPMQAAWLFVRPPRLRVAYRSPEEWGAAYETVQLTTADGTQLVGWYLPSRNGAAILLLHGHG' A
#
# COMPACT_ATOMS: atom_id res chain seq x y z
N MET A 1 11.14 -37.38 -20.69
CA MET A 1 11.25 -37.02 -19.27
C MET A 1 10.45 -38.02 -18.47
N SER A 2 11.04 -38.63 -17.45
CA SER A 2 10.32 -39.53 -16.55
C SER A 2 9.38 -38.73 -15.64
N LEU A 3 8.35 -39.37 -15.07
CA LEU A 3 7.43 -38.72 -14.11
C LEU A 3 8.18 -38.06 -12.93
N PRO A 4 9.22 -38.69 -12.33
CA PRO A 4 10.03 -38.06 -11.30
C PRO A 4 10.76 -36.79 -11.76
N GLU A 5 11.34 -36.78 -12.97
CA GLU A 5 12.00 -35.59 -13.51
C GLU A 5 11.03 -34.42 -13.67
N LEU A 6 9.81 -34.70 -14.13
CA LEU A 6 8.77 -33.70 -14.28
C LEU A 6 8.36 -33.09 -12.92
N ILE A 7 8.22 -33.94 -11.90
CA ILE A 7 7.91 -33.48 -10.53
C ILE A 7 9.03 -32.60 -9.99
N VAL A 8 10.29 -33.03 -10.11
CA VAL A 8 11.45 -32.25 -9.65
C VAL A 8 11.53 -30.92 -10.38
N PHE A 9 11.31 -30.91 -11.70
CA PHE A 9 11.28 -29.70 -12.50
C PHE A 9 10.23 -28.70 -11.97
N PHE A 10 8.98 -29.13 -11.79
CA PHE A 10 7.93 -28.25 -11.28
C PHE A 10 8.18 -27.80 -9.83
N LEU A 11 8.75 -28.66 -8.99
CA LEU A 11 9.12 -28.30 -7.62
C LEU A 11 10.18 -27.20 -7.61
N VAL A 12 11.23 -27.33 -8.43
CA VAL A 12 12.28 -26.31 -8.56
C VAL A 12 11.68 -25.00 -9.07
N VAL A 13 10.86 -25.04 -10.12
CA VAL A 13 10.18 -23.85 -10.66
C VAL A 13 9.33 -23.19 -9.58
N PHE A 14 8.55 -23.97 -8.83
CA PHE A 14 7.71 -23.46 -7.75
C PHE A 14 8.53 -22.80 -6.64
N LEU A 15 9.62 -23.42 -6.20
CA LEU A 15 10.50 -22.90 -5.15
C LEU A 15 11.21 -21.62 -5.57
N LEU A 16 11.54 -21.46 -6.85
CA LEU A 16 12.13 -20.23 -7.40
C LEU A 16 11.09 -19.13 -7.60
N PHE A 17 9.88 -19.48 -8.05
CA PHE A 17 8.82 -18.52 -8.34
C PHE A 17 8.20 -17.91 -7.07
N ARG A 18 7.99 -18.73 -6.02
CA ARG A 18 7.36 -18.31 -4.76
C ARG A 18 7.98 -17.06 -4.12
N PRO A 19 9.30 -16.94 -3.90
CA PRO A 19 9.88 -15.76 -3.28
C PRO A 19 9.73 -14.52 -4.16
N MET A 20 9.81 -14.66 -5.49
CA MET A 20 9.60 -13.52 -6.40
C MET A 20 8.15 -13.02 -6.33
N GLN A 21 7.18 -13.94 -6.32
CA GLN A 21 5.77 -13.60 -6.16
C GLN A 21 5.51 -12.91 -4.81
N ALA A 22 6.08 -13.43 -3.72
CA ALA A 22 5.94 -12.85 -2.40
C ALA A 22 6.55 -11.44 -2.32
N ALA A 23 7.75 -11.25 -2.85
CA ALA A 23 8.40 -9.94 -2.91
C ALA A 23 7.59 -8.94 -3.74
N TRP A 24 7.05 -9.38 -4.89
CA TRP A 24 6.23 -8.54 -5.76
C TRP A 24 4.95 -8.07 -5.06
N LEU A 25 4.27 -8.96 -4.34
CA LEU A 25 3.08 -8.62 -3.56
C LEU A 25 3.40 -7.71 -2.37
N PHE A 26 4.57 -7.88 -1.75
CA PHE A 26 5.00 -7.03 -0.65
C PHE A 26 5.30 -5.60 -1.12
N VAL A 27 6.00 -5.40 -2.24
CA VAL A 27 6.31 -4.05 -2.74
C VAL A 27 5.15 -3.41 -3.50
N ARG A 28 4.11 -4.17 -3.83
CA ARG A 28 2.88 -3.70 -4.49
C ARG A 28 1.66 -4.19 -3.72
N PRO A 29 1.44 -3.70 -2.49
CA PRO A 29 0.29 -4.10 -1.71
C PRO A 29 -1.00 -3.73 -2.47
N PRO A 30 -2.05 -4.56 -2.36
CA PRO A 30 -3.34 -4.24 -2.96
C PRO A 30 -3.86 -2.92 -2.39
N ARG A 31 -4.45 -2.09 -3.24
CA ARG A 31 -5.12 -0.87 -2.78
C ARG A 31 -6.41 -1.26 -2.06
N LEU A 32 -6.38 -1.21 -0.73
CA LEU A 32 -7.59 -1.31 0.06
C LEU A 32 -8.48 -0.11 -0.25
N ARG A 33 -9.79 -0.35 -0.41
CA ARG A 33 -10.73 0.77 -0.49
C ARG A 33 -10.61 1.54 0.81
N VAL A 34 -10.35 2.84 0.72
CA VAL A 34 -10.44 3.76 1.86
C VAL A 34 -11.76 3.45 2.54
N ALA A 35 -11.71 3.11 3.84
CA ALA A 35 -12.89 2.78 4.60
C ALA A 35 -13.97 3.84 4.31
N TYR A 36 -15.24 3.45 4.26
CA TYR A 36 -16.38 4.32 3.91
C TYR A 36 -16.55 5.56 4.81
N ARG A 37 -15.58 5.85 5.69
CA ARG A 37 -15.59 6.89 6.71
C ARG A 37 -14.59 7.98 6.39
N SER A 38 -15.06 9.21 6.40
CA SER A 38 -14.23 10.42 6.37
C SER A 38 -14.14 11.03 7.79
N PRO A 39 -13.23 12.00 8.02
CA PRO A 39 -13.17 12.73 9.28
C PRO A 39 -14.48 13.45 9.66
N GLU A 40 -15.35 13.77 8.69
CA GLU A 40 -16.67 14.38 8.94
C GLU A 40 -17.54 13.52 9.86
N GLU A 41 -17.45 12.18 9.79
CA GLU A 41 -18.22 11.29 10.67
C GLU A 41 -17.87 11.44 12.16
N TRP A 42 -16.73 12.07 12.44
CA TRP A 42 -16.19 12.30 13.78
C TRP A 42 -16.36 13.79 14.16
N GLY A 43 -17.10 14.55 13.35
CA GLY A 43 -17.33 15.99 13.53
C GLY A 43 -16.15 16.87 13.15
N ALA A 44 -15.17 16.35 12.41
CA ALA A 44 -13.99 17.10 12.00
C ALA A 44 -14.12 17.60 10.55
N ALA A 45 -14.11 18.92 10.38
CA ALA A 45 -13.94 19.54 9.07
C ALA A 45 -12.52 19.27 8.54
N TYR A 46 -12.42 18.90 7.27
CA TYR A 46 -11.16 18.59 6.61
C TYR A 46 -11.15 19.09 5.17
N GLU A 47 -9.96 19.21 4.60
CA GLU A 47 -9.72 19.49 3.20
C GLU A 47 -9.13 18.24 2.53
N THR A 48 -9.59 17.92 1.32
CA THR A 48 -8.91 16.92 0.49
C THR A 48 -7.71 17.58 -0.18
N VAL A 49 -6.52 17.07 0.11
CA VAL A 49 -5.26 17.61 -0.41
C VAL A 49 -4.59 16.61 -1.33
N GLN A 50 -3.87 17.13 -2.32
CA GLN A 50 -2.96 16.36 -3.16
C GLN A 50 -1.55 16.89 -2.98
N LEU A 51 -0.61 16.00 -2.70
CA LEU A 51 0.79 16.33 -2.50
C LEU A 51 1.62 15.56 -3.53
N THR A 52 2.45 16.28 -4.28
CA THR A 52 3.40 15.68 -5.22
C THR A 52 4.72 15.44 -4.50
N THR A 53 5.16 14.19 -4.44
CA THR A 53 6.49 13.86 -3.94
C THR A 53 7.58 14.24 -4.95
N ALA A 54 8.84 14.26 -4.52
CA ALA A 54 9.97 14.63 -5.37
C ALA A 54 10.15 13.73 -6.60
N ASP A 55 9.67 12.48 -6.56
CA ASP A 55 9.72 11.55 -7.71
C ASP A 55 8.48 11.63 -8.62
N GLY A 56 7.55 12.55 -8.33
CA GLY A 56 6.32 12.75 -9.09
C GLY A 56 5.13 11.91 -8.62
N THR A 57 5.27 11.11 -7.56
CA THR A 57 4.14 10.35 -7.01
C THR A 57 3.11 11.29 -6.39
N GLN A 58 1.84 11.17 -6.81
CA GLN A 58 0.70 11.89 -6.23
C GLN A 58 0.19 11.17 -4.99
N LEU A 59 0.30 11.81 -3.83
CA LEU A 59 -0.32 11.40 -2.58
C LEU A 59 -1.64 12.14 -2.39
N VAL A 60 -2.66 11.43 -1.89
CA VAL A 60 -3.98 12.00 -1.59
C VAL A 60 -4.25 11.78 -0.11
N GLY A 61 -4.73 12.80 0.58
CA GLY A 61 -5.03 12.70 2.00
C GLY A 61 -6.02 13.75 2.48
N TRP A 62 -6.30 13.69 3.78
CA TRP A 62 -7.12 14.67 4.48
C TRP A 62 -6.22 15.59 5.30
N TYR A 63 -6.44 16.89 5.18
CA TYR A 63 -5.80 17.90 6.02
C TYR A 63 -6.85 18.56 6.91
N LEU A 64 -6.58 18.58 8.21
CA LEU A 64 -7.38 19.33 9.18
C LEU A 64 -6.62 20.64 9.46
N PRO A 65 -7.17 21.82 9.11
CA PRO A 65 -6.48 23.07 9.30
C PRO A 65 -6.03 23.31 10.75
N SER A 66 -4.74 23.61 10.92
CA SER A 66 -4.18 23.92 12.23
C SER A 66 -4.80 25.18 12.85
N ARG A 67 -4.97 25.17 14.17
CA ARG A 67 -5.46 26.32 14.95
C ARG A 67 -4.35 27.09 15.67
N ASN A 68 -3.12 26.59 15.64
CA ASN A 68 -1.98 27.12 16.41
C ASN A 68 -0.66 27.12 15.63
N GLY A 69 -0.68 26.80 14.34
CA GLY A 69 0.51 26.74 13.49
C GLY A 69 1.33 25.44 13.61
N ALA A 70 0.93 24.50 14.48
CA ALA A 70 1.53 23.16 14.53
C ALA A 70 0.76 22.18 13.63
N ALA A 71 1.47 21.21 13.04
CA ALA A 71 0.88 20.14 12.24
C ALA A 71 1.35 18.77 12.74
N ILE A 72 0.48 17.77 12.64
CA ILE A 72 0.78 16.37 12.95
C ILE A 72 0.54 15.57 11.67
N LEU A 73 1.53 14.78 11.26
CA LEU A 73 1.41 13.85 10.14
C LEU A 73 1.24 12.43 10.67
N LEU A 74 0.09 11.82 10.39
CA LEU A 74 -0.19 10.43 10.73
C LEU A 74 0.24 9.54 9.56
N LEU A 75 1.18 8.64 9.82
CA LEU A 75 1.68 7.67 8.85
C LEU A 75 1.18 6.28 9.23
N HIS A 76 0.48 5.62 8.30
CA HIS A 76 0.06 4.25 8.49
C HIS A 76 1.20 3.26 8.21
N GLY A 77 1.01 2.01 8.61
CA GLY A 77 1.94 0.92 8.32
C GLY A 77 1.86 0.44 6.86
N HIS A 78 2.54 -0.67 6.57
CA HIS A 78 2.42 -1.35 5.29
C HIS A 78 1.05 -2.03 5.16
N GLY A 79 0.45 -1.93 3.96
CA GLY A 79 -0.84 -2.55 3.62
C GLY A 79 -2.03 -1.81 4.20
#